data_AF-X1GV70-F1
#
_entry.id   AF-X1GV70-F1
#
_cell.length_a   1.000
_cell.length_b   1.000
_cell.length_c   1.000
_cell.angle_alpha   90.00
_cell.angle_beta   90.00
_cell.angle_gamma   90.00
#
_symmetry.space_group_name_H-M   'P 1'
#
loop_
_entity.id
_entity.type
_entity.pdbx_description
1 polymer ?
#
loop_
_entity_poly.entity_id
_entity_poly.type
_entity_poly.pdbx_seq_one_letter_code
_entity_poly.pdbx_strand_id
1 'polypeptide(L)'
;MVTKVLKGQERQLTEQFLRFKAHYGFEAVFCNIGAGHEKGSIEAKVGYHRRNMLVPMPRVDDLAQFNSDLFTLCERDGDRDHYRKEATHNELFQKDLLSLLKLPPAPFDPARYERIKTNGYGRFYLEGGLHEYSVSPKFVKSYVMVKITALDVIPLDESLRPITVHKRLY
;
A
#
# COMPACT_ATOMS: atom_id res chain seq x y z
N MET A 1 6.52 2.57 8.03
CA MET A 1 5.62 3.64 8.51
C MET A 1 6.18 4.30 9.76
N VAL A 2 6.30 3.58 10.89
CA VAL A 2 6.93 4.06 12.12
C VAL A 2 8.29 3.36 12.28
N THR A 3 9.34 4.12 12.57
CA THR A 3 10.67 3.58 12.91
C THR A 3 10.89 3.50 14.41
N LYS A 4 10.31 4.43 15.19
CA LYS A 4 10.43 4.46 16.65
C LYS A 4 9.17 5.01 17.31
N VAL A 5 8.79 4.38 18.42
CA VAL A 5 7.71 4.85 19.30
C VAL A 5 8.33 5.73 20.38
N LEU A 6 7.88 6.98 20.47
CA LEU A 6 8.29 7.94 21.51
C LEU A 6 7.19 8.08 22.57
N LYS A 7 7.39 8.96 23.56
CA LYS A 7 6.45 9.16 24.67
C LYS A 7 5.11 9.70 24.14
N GLY A 8 3.99 9.15 24.63
CA GLY A 8 2.65 9.56 24.19
C GLY A 8 2.33 9.16 22.74
N GLN A 9 1.84 10.10 21.94
CA GLN A 9 1.46 9.88 20.53
C GLN A 9 2.60 10.15 19.54
N GLU A 10 3.76 10.61 20.01
CA GLU A 10 4.89 10.94 19.14
C GLU A 10 5.50 9.68 18.51
N ARG A 11 5.74 9.73 17.20
CA ARG A 11 6.36 8.64 16.43
C ARG A 11 7.44 9.20 15.54
N GLN A 12 8.57 8.51 15.47
CA GLN A 12 9.52 8.71 14.39
C GLN A 12 9.01 7.94 13.16
N LEU A 13 8.85 8.64 12.04
CA LEU A 13 8.29 8.10 10.82
C LEU A 13 9.39 7.74 9.82
N THR A 14 9.14 6.72 9.00
CA THR A 14 10.01 6.40 7.87
C THR A 14 9.97 7.54 6.84
N GLU A 15 11.10 7.87 6.21
CA GLU A 15 11.17 8.92 5.18
C GLU A 15 10.10 8.73 4.08
N GLN A 16 9.92 7.50 3.62
CA GLN A 16 8.92 7.15 2.62
C GLN A 16 7.48 7.48 3.06
N PHE A 17 7.17 7.34 4.35
CA PHE A 17 5.86 7.68 4.88
C PHE A 17 5.68 9.20 5.06
N LEU A 18 6.75 9.93 5.39
CA LEU A 18 6.74 11.39 5.36
C LEU A 18 6.47 11.93 3.95
N ARG A 19 7.12 11.37 2.93
CA ARG A 19 6.85 11.71 1.52
C ARG A 19 5.40 11.42 1.12
N PHE A 20 4.87 10.27 1.54
CA PHE A 20 3.46 9.91 1.30
C PHE A 20 2.48 10.90 1.96
N LYS A 21 2.71 11.25 3.23
CA LYS A 21 1.94 12.29 3.94
C LYS A 21 1.98 13.63 3.21
N ALA A 22 3.16 14.08 2.82
CA ALA A 22 3.35 15.35 2.14
C ALA A 22 2.67 15.36 0.76
N HIS A 23 2.72 14.24 0.03
CA HIS A 23 2.09 14.10 -1.28
C HIS A 23 0.57 14.24 -1.22
N TYR A 24 -0.09 13.57 -0.26
CA TYR A 24 -1.55 13.60 -0.12
C TYR A 24 -2.08 14.67 0.86
N GLY A 25 -1.18 15.41 1.52
CA GLY A 25 -1.55 16.54 2.38
C GLY A 25 -2.32 16.15 3.65
N PHE A 26 -2.04 14.98 4.24
CA PHE A 26 -2.74 14.53 5.45
C PHE A 26 -1.83 14.47 6.69
N GLU A 27 -2.46 14.61 7.85
CA GLU A 27 -1.83 14.42 9.14
C GLU A 27 -2.09 13.01 9.68
N ALA A 28 -1.08 12.41 10.31
CA ALA A 28 -1.17 11.08 10.88
C ALA A 28 -1.34 11.21 12.38
N VAL A 29 -2.45 10.71 12.92
CA VAL A 29 -2.73 10.63 14.36
C VAL A 29 -2.45 9.21 14.82
N PHE A 30 -1.62 9.06 15.85
CA PHE A 30 -1.27 7.75 16.40
C PHE A 30 -1.92 7.55 17.76
N CYS A 31 -2.51 6.36 17.97
CA CYS A 31 -3.04 6.00 19.28
C CYS A 31 -1.94 5.87 20.32
N ASN A 32 -2.30 6.15 21.57
CA ASN A 32 -1.44 5.91 22.72
C ASN A 32 -1.22 4.40 22.96
N ILE A 33 -0.08 4.04 23.53
CA ILE A 33 0.21 2.65 23.91
C ILE A 33 -0.79 2.23 25.01
N GLY A 34 -1.47 1.11 24.84
CA GLY A 34 -2.45 0.60 25.81
C GLY A 34 -3.82 1.31 25.80
N ALA A 35 -4.05 2.26 24.90
CA ALA A 35 -5.31 3.01 24.81
C ALA A 35 -6.29 2.38 23.81
N GLY A 36 -6.76 1.16 24.09
CA GLY A 36 -7.73 0.46 23.22
C GLY A 36 -9.04 1.22 23.01
N HIS A 37 -9.46 2.03 23.99
CA HIS A 37 -10.65 2.87 23.90
C HIS A 37 -10.61 3.87 22.74
N GLU A 38 -9.41 4.33 22.32
CA GLU A 38 -9.22 5.22 21.17
C GLU A 38 -9.52 4.52 19.83
N LYS A 39 -9.63 3.18 19.82
CA LYS A 39 -9.85 2.34 18.63
C LYS A 39 -11.24 1.74 18.52
N GLY A 40 -12.13 1.98 19.49
CA GLY A 40 -13.40 1.26 19.60
C GLY A 40 -14.29 1.33 18.34
N SER A 41 -14.34 2.47 17.66
CA SER A 41 -15.10 2.63 16.41
C SER A 41 -14.50 1.82 15.25
N ILE A 42 -13.17 1.83 15.11
CA ILE A 42 -12.45 1.09 14.07
C ILE A 42 -12.62 -0.41 14.29
N GLU A 43 -12.42 -0.89 15.51
CA GLU A 43 -12.55 -2.30 15.86
C GLU A 43 -13.98 -2.82 15.65
N ALA A 44 -14.99 -2.01 15.98
CA ALA A 44 -16.39 -2.34 15.72
C ALA A 44 -16.66 -2.49 14.22
N LYS A 45 -16.14 -1.58 13.38
CA LYS A 45 -16.32 -1.63 11.92
C LYS A 45 -15.57 -2.81 11.29
N VAL A 46 -14.34 -3.11 11.74
CA VAL A 46 -13.61 -4.32 11.32
C VAL A 46 -14.40 -5.58 11.68
N GLY A 47 -14.92 -5.65 12.90
CA GLY A 47 -15.78 -6.75 13.33
C GLY A 47 -17.05 -6.88 12.49
N TYR A 48 -17.66 -5.76 12.10
CA TYR A 48 -18.82 -5.72 11.21
C TYR A 48 -18.49 -6.34 9.85
N HIS A 49 -17.42 -5.91 9.18
CA HIS A 49 -17.04 -6.47 7.88
C HIS A 49 -16.75 -7.98 7.98
N ARG A 50 -16.03 -8.41 9.03
CA ARG A 50 -15.75 -9.83 9.23
C ARG A 50 -17.02 -10.66 9.33
N ARG A 51 -18.02 -10.21 10.09
CA ARG A 51 -19.27 -10.96 10.31
C ARG A 51 -20.24 -10.92 9.12
N ASN A 52 -20.19 -9.89 8.28
CA ASN A 52 -21.16 -9.68 7.20
C ASN A 52 -20.62 -9.97 5.80
N MET A 53 -19.30 -9.91 5.60
CA MET A 53 -18.67 -10.05 4.28
C MET A 53 -17.75 -11.26 4.18
N LEU A 54 -17.29 -11.81 5.31
CA LEU A 54 -16.34 -12.93 5.36
C LEU A 54 -16.93 -14.16 6.05
N VAL A 55 -18.26 -14.23 6.19
CA VAL A 55 -18.99 -15.37 6.77
C VAL A 55 -20.07 -15.83 5.80
N PRO A 56 -20.13 -17.13 5.45
CA PRO A 56 -19.17 -18.18 5.82
C PRO A 56 -17.77 -17.88 5.29
N MET A 57 -16.74 -18.50 5.88
CA MET A 57 -15.34 -18.24 5.52
C MET A 57 -15.15 -18.46 4.01
N PRO A 58 -14.75 -17.44 3.24
CA PRO A 58 -14.65 -17.56 1.80
C PRO A 58 -13.46 -18.46 1.44
N ARG A 59 -13.65 -19.29 0.41
CA ARG A 59 -12.53 -19.94 -0.27
C ARG A 59 -11.97 -18.95 -1.29
N VAL A 60 -10.68 -18.69 -1.20
CA VAL A 60 -9.98 -17.72 -2.06
C VAL A 60 -8.95 -18.48 -2.89
N ASP A 61 -9.26 -18.71 -4.16
CA ASP A 61 -8.32 -19.32 -5.12
C ASP A 61 -7.48 -18.23 -5.84
N ASP A 62 -8.06 -17.05 -6.06
CA ASP A 62 -7.37 -15.85 -6.58
C ASP A 62 -7.67 -14.63 -5.71
N LEU A 63 -6.63 -14.08 -5.09
CA LEU A 63 -6.72 -12.93 -4.21
C LEU A 63 -7.13 -11.65 -4.95
N ALA A 64 -6.72 -11.48 -6.21
CA ALA A 64 -7.06 -10.29 -6.99
C ALA A 64 -8.56 -10.27 -7.31
N GLN A 65 -9.09 -11.40 -7.80
CA GLN A 65 -10.52 -11.55 -8.05
C GLN A 65 -11.32 -11.38 -6.75
N PHE A 66 -10.90 -12.02 -5.66
CA PHE A 66 -11.57 -11.89 -4.37
C PHE A 66 -11.64 -10.43 -3.88
N ASN A 67 -10.56 -9.66 -4.03
CA ASN A 67 -10.55 -8.25 -3.66
C ASN A 67 -11.52 -7.40 -4.51
N SER A 68 -11.64 -7.70 -5.80
CA SER A 68 -12.60 -7.04 -6.70
C SER A 68 -14.06 -7.32 -6.30
N ASP A 69 -14.36 -8.57 -5.98
CA ASP A 69 -15.70 -8.99 -5.55
C ASP A 69 -16.05 -8.39 -4.19
N LEU A 70 -15.10 -8.41 -3.25
CA LEU A 70 -15.25 -7.80 -1.94
C LEU A 70 -15.47 -6.28 -2.03
N PHE A 71 -14.77 -5.60 -2.94
CA PHE A 71 -14.98 -4.17 -3.18
C PHE A 71 -16.41 -3.89 -3.65
N THR A 72 -16.92 -4.67 -4.59
CA THR A 72 -18.31 -4.55 -5.08
C THR A 72 -19.33 -4.77 -3.94
N LEU A 73 -19.07 -5.74 -3.05
CA LEU A 73 -19.91 -5.97 -1.88
C LEU A 73 -19.88 -4.79 -0.90
N CYS A 74 -18.70 -4.17 -0.69
CA CYS A 74 -18.55 -2.99 0.16
C CYS A 74 -19.28 -1.77 -0.41
N GLU A 75 -19.19 -1.53 -1.73
CA GLU A 75 -19.91 -0.44 -2.39
C GLU A 75 -21.43 -0.57 -2.17
N ARG A 76 -21.95 -1.79 -2.28
CA ARG A 76 -23.37 -2.09 -2.01
C ARG A 76 -23.74 -1.95 -0.53
N ASP A 77 -22.85 -2.27 0.42
CA ASP A 77 -23.09 -1.98 1.86
C ASP A 77 -23.20 -0.48 2.12
N GLY A 78 -22.56 0.34 1.30
CA GLY A 78 -22.65 1.79 1.35
C GLY A 78 -24.08 2.33 1.14
N ASP A 79 -24.94 1.59 0.45
CA ASP A 79 -26.33 1.97 0.19
C ASP A 79 -27.25 1.70 1.39
N ARG A 80 -26.75 1.10 2.48
CA ARG A 80 -27.57 0.94 3.70
C ARG A 80 -27.81 2.28 4.38
N ASP A 81 -28.96 2.42 5.03
CA ASP A 81 -29.32 3.59 5.81
C ASP A 81 -28.31 3.86 6.93
N HIS A 82 -27.97 5.13 7.10
CA HIS A 82 -27.14 5.56 8.21
C HIS A 82 -27.96 5.53 9.51
N TYR A 83 -27.41 4.90 10.55
CA TYR A 83 -28.06 4.63 11.84
C TYR A 83 -28.62 5.86 12.61
N ARG A 84 -28.36 7.07 12.14
CA ARG A 84 -28.76 8.36 12.75
C ARG A 84 -29.10 9.45 11.74
N LYS A 85 -28.84 9.22 10.46
CA LYS A 85 -29.00 10.23 9.41
C LYS A 85 -30.00 9.65 8.43
N GLU A 86 -30.97 10.44 8.02
CA GLU A 86 -32.01 10.05 7.06
C GLU A 86 -31.43 10.04 5.63
N ALA A 87 -30.36 9.26 5.44
CA ALA A 87 -29.60 9.13 4.21
C ALA A 87 -28.76 7.85 4.25
N THR A 88 -28.36 7.34 3.09
CA THR A 88 -27.42 6.21 3.00
C THR A 88 -25.99 6.66 3.29
N HIS A 89 -25.07 5.72 3.55
CA HIS A 89 -23.66 6.08 3.75
C HIS A 89 -23.05 6.66 2.46
N ASN A 90 -23.44 6.12 1.29
CA ASN A 90 -23.00 6.62 0.00
C ASN A 90 -23.49 8.05 -0.27
N GLU A 91 -24.74 8.39 0.07
CA GLU A 91 -25.23 9.76 -0.07
C GLU A 91 -24.47 10.76 0.81
N LEU A 92 -24.14 10.37 2.04
CA LEU A 92 -23.32 11.19 2.93
C LEU A 92 -21.89 11.33 2.38
N PHE A 93 -21.30 10.25 1.89
CA PHE A 93 -19.97 10.28 1.30
C PHE A 93 -19.90 11.18 0.06
N GLN A 94 -20.91 11.15 -0.82
CA GLN A 94 -20.98 12.04 -1.98
C GLN A 94 -21.02 13.52 -1.57
N LYS A 95 -21.69 13.86 -0.46
CA LYS A 95 -21.68 15.22 0.09
C LYS A 95 -20.30 15.60 0.63
N ASP A 96 -19.63 14.67 1.30
CA ASP A 96 -18.26 14.88 1.81
C ASP A 96 -17.29 15.13 0.66
N LEU A 97 -17.38 14.36 -0.45
CA LEU A 97 -16.53 14.52 -1.64
C LEU A 97 -16.52 15.95 -2.18
N LEU A 98 -17.64 16.67 -2.10
CA LEU A 98 -17.73 18.07 -2.55
C LEU A 98 -16.88 19.03 -1.69
N SER A 99 -16.55 18.62 -0.46
CA SER A 99 -15.74 19.40 0.48
C SER A 99 -14.29 18.92 0.57
N LEU A 100 -13.93 17.80 -0.07
CA LEU A 100 -12.58 17.26 -0.04
C LEU A 100 -11.63 18.02 -0.98
N LEU A 101 -10.35 18.01 -0.62
CA LEU A 101 -9.29 18.48 -1.49
C LEU A 101 -9.15 17.57 -2.71
N LYS A 102 -8.79 18.14 -3.86
CA LYS A 102 -8.44 17.36 -5.05
C LYS A 102 -7.20 16.53 -4.79
N LEU A 103 -7.19 15.31 -5.30
CA LEU A 103 -6.00 14.48 -5.28
C LEU A 103 -4.90 15.08 -6.16
N PRO A 104 -3.61 14.85 -5.82
CA PRO A 104 -2.50 15.20 -6.69
C PRO A 104 -2.67 14.56 -8.08
N PRO A 105 -2.36 15.29 -9.17
CA PRO A 105 -2.56 14.78 -10.53
C PRO A 105 -1.58 13.65 -10.89
N ALA A 106 -0.39 13.63 -10.28
CA ALA A 106 0.57 12.56 -10.43
C ALA A 106 0.41 11.56 -9.29
N PRO A 107 0.37 10.24 -9.55
CA PRO A 107 0.31 9.23 -8.49
C PRO A 107 1.60 9.24 -7.66
N PHE A 108 1.47 8.94 -6.37
CA PHE A 108 2.63 8.69 -5.52
C PHE A 108 3.31 7.39 -5.95
N ASP A 109 4.63 7.42 -6.15
CA ASP A 109 5.42 6.22 -6.41
C ASP A 109 5.97 5.65 -5.09
N PRO A 110 5.41 4.54 -4.56
CA PRO A 110 5.88 3.94 -3.32
C PRO A 110 7.10 3.02 -3.55
N ALA A 111 7.65 2.95 -4.76
CA ALA A 111 8.78 2.09 -5.02
C ALA A 111 10.08 2.60 -4.36
N ARG A 112 10.92 1.64 -3.96
CA ARG A 112 12.31 1.90 -3.59
C ARG A 112 13.17 1.80 -4.85
N TYR A 113 14.11 2.73 -5.00
CA TYR A 113 15.07 2.73 -6.11
C TYR A 113 16.46 2.46 -5.57
N GLU A 114 17.14 1.46 -6.15
CA GLU A 114 18.49 1.08 -5.75
C GLU A 114 19.40 0.94 -6.97
N ARG A 115 20.65 1.41 -6.84
CA ARG A 115 21.68 1.23 -7.85
C ARG A 115 22.51 0.01 -7.50
N ILE A 116 22.35 -1.07 -8.28
CA ILE A 116 22.91 -2.39 -7.95
C ILE A 116 23.89 -2.83 -9.03
N LYS A 117 25.01 -3.43 -8.62
CA LYS A 117 26.00 -4.01 -9.54
C LYS A 117 25.60 -5.43 -9.92
N THR A 118 25.59 -5.72 -11.21
CA THR A 118 25.36 -7.07 -11.72
C THR A 118 26.65 -7.89 -11.75
N ASN A 119 26.51 -9.22 -11.69
CA ASN A 119 27.63 -10.14 -11.84
C ASN A 119 27.95 -10.42 -13.33
N GLY A 120 28.90 -11.32 -13.58
CA GLY A 120 29.32 -11.71 -14.94
C GLY A 120 28.24 -12.39 -15.79
N TYR A 121 27.14 -12.82 -15.16
CA TYR A 121 26.00 -13.45 -15.82
C TYR A 121 24.79 -12.51 -15.95
N GLY A 122 24.95 -11.22 -15.60
CA GLY A 122 23.84 -10.26 -15.64
C GLY A 122 22.81 -10.51 -14.54
N ARG A 123 23.24 -11.05 -13.39
CA ARG A 123 22.37 -11.27 -12.22
C ARG A 123 22.74 -10.34 -11.08
N PHE A 124 21.80 -10.10 -10.19
CA PHE A 124 21.99 -9.32 -8.96
C PHE A 124 21.15 -9.90 -7.83
N TYR A 125 21.47 -9.48 -6.60
CA TYR A 125 20.81 -9.99 -5.41
C TYR A 125 20.22 -8.87 -4.58
N LEU A 126 19.06 -9.12 -3.98
CA LEU A 126 18.42 -8.26 -2.98
C LEU A 126 18.47 -8.91 -1.59
N GLU A 127 18.08 -8.15 -0.57
CA GLU A 127 17.92 -8.60 0.82
C GLU A 127 19.16 -9.34 1.35
N GLY A 128 20.34 -8.72 1.17
CA GLY A 128 21.61 -9.27 1.68
C GLY A 128 22.13 -10.51 0.94
N GLY A 129 21.61 -10.81 -0.26
CA GLY A 129 22.05 -11.96 -1.05
C GLY A 129 21.02 -13.09 -1.18
N LEU A 130 19.88 -12.98 -0.49
CA LEU A 130 18.89 -14.06 -0.40
C LEU A 130 18.07 -14.27 -1.67
N HIS A 131 17.83 -13.21 -2.45
CA HIS A 131 16.95 -13.27 -3.61
C HIS A 131 17.70 -12.87 -4.88
N GLU A 132 17.83 -13.82 -5.80
CA GLU A 132 18.49 -13.63 -7.09
C GLU A 132 17.49 -13.15 -8.14
N TYR A 133 17.91 -12.13 -8.91
CA TYR A 133 17.19 -11.61 -10.05
C TYR A 133 18.15 -11.45 -11.23
N SER A 134 17.61 -11.40 -12.45
CA SER A 134 18.40 -11.25 -13.67
C SER A 134 18.09 -9.95 -14.40
N VAL A 135 19.00 -9.53 -15.26
CA VAL A 135 18.82 -8.48 -16.25
C VAL A 135 19.36 -8.97 -17.58
N SER A 136 19.06 -8.25 -18.67
CA SER A 136 19.60 -8.56 -20.00
C SER A 136 21.13 -8.69 -19.98
N PRO A 137 21.73 -9.66 -20.69
CA PRO A 137 23.19 -9.84 -20.79
C PRO A 137 23.96 -8.59 -21.24
N LYS A 138 23.28 -7.62 -21.87
CA LYS A 138 23.85 -6.30 -22.20
C LYS A 138 24.40 -5.57 -20.96
N PHE A 139 23.86 -5.86 -19.79
CA PHE A 139 24.17 -5.18 -18.53
C PHE A 139 25.08 -5.99 -17.60
N VAL A 140 25.85 -6.96 -18.12
CA VAL A 140 26.84 -7.72 -17.30
C VAL A 140 27.88 -6.79 -16.66
N LYS A 141 28.27 -7.08 -15.41
CA LYS A 141 29.28 -6.33 -14.66
C LYS A 141 29.05 -4.80 -14.62
N SER A 142 27.80 -4.35 -14.77
CA SER A 142 27.42 -2.94 -14.82
C SER A 142 26.54 -2.57 -13.63
N TYR A 143 26.38 -1.27 -13.39
CA TYR A 143 25.41 -0.79 -12.40
C TYR A 143 24.09 -0.50 -13.09
N VAL A 144 23.01 -1.10 -12.60
CA VAL A 144 21.65 -0.87 -13.08
C VAL A 144 20.82 -0.22 -11.98
N MET A 145 19.91 0.66 -12.37
CA MET A 145 18.88 1.15 -11.46
C MET A 145 17.79 0.09 -11.35
N VAL A 146 17.33 -0.21 -10.16
CA VAL A 146 16.28 -1.20 -9.91
C VAL A 146 15.14 -0.53 -9.16
N LYS A 147 13.95 -0.56 -9.76
CA LYS A 147 12.69 -0.17 -9.11
C LYS A 147 12.12 -1.38 -8.39
N ILE A 148 11.96 -1.28 -7.07
CA ILE A 148 11.50 -2.34 -6.19
C ILE A 148 10.16 -1.92 -5.63
N THR A 149 9.09 -2.62 -6.01
CA THR A 149 7.73 -2.39 -5.52
C THR A 149 7.39 -3.41 -4.44
N ALA A 150 6.14 -3.42 -3.97
CA ALA A 150 5.67 -4.50 -3.14
C ALA A 150 5.69 -5.83 -3.92
N LEU A 151 5.27 -5.84 -5.18
CA LEU A 151 5.03 -7.08 -5.92
C LEU A 151 6.13 -7.43 -6.92
N ASP A 152 6.94 -6.45 -7.32
CA ASP A 152 7.85 -6.58 -8.45
C ASP A 152 9.24 -6.01 -8.18
N VAL A 153 10.21 -6.57 -8.91
CA VAL A 153 11.59 -6.08 -9.01
C VAL A 153 11.89 -5.82 -10.48
N ILE A 154 12.19 -4.55 -10.80
CA ILE A 154 12.20 -4.05 -12.17
C ILE A 154 13.53 -3.33 -12.44
N PRO A 155 14.53 -4.01 -13.03
CA PRO A 155 15.72 -3.36 -13.57
C PRO A 155 15.36 -2.39 -14.69
N LEU A 156 15.95 -1.20 -14.66
CA LEU A 156 15.67 -0.11 -15.58
C LEU A 156 16.88 0.22 -16.46
N ASP A 157 16.62 0.67 -17.69
CA ASP A 157 17.65 1.20 -18.58
C ASP A 157 18.05 2.65 -18.21
N GLU A 158 18.98 3.23 -18.97
CA GLU A 158 19.46 4.60 -18.75
C GLU A 158 18.37 5.67 -18.92
N SER A 159 17.27 5.34 -19.61
CA SER A 159 16.09 6.20 -19.77
C SER A 159 14.98 5.88 -18.76
N LEU A 160 15.29 5.10 -17.71
CA LEU A 160 14.37 4.64 -16.66
C LEU A 160 13.21 3.77 -17.17
N ARG A 161 13.38 3.08 -18.30
CA ARG A 161 12.38 2.15 -18.83
C ARG A 161 12.64 0.74 -18.32
N PRO A 162 11.58 -0.06 -18.04
CA PRO A 162 11.74 -1.46 -17.66
C PRO A 162 12.54 -2.27 -18.69
N ILE A 163 13.61 -2.92 -18.26
CA ILE A 163 14.33 -3.93 -19.05
C ILE A 163 13.62 -5.28 -18.94
N THR A 164 13.23 -5.64 -17.72
CA THR A 164 12.50 -6.87 -17.37
C THR A 164 11.72 -6.63 -16.08
N VAL A 165 10.67 -7.43 -15.86
CA VAL A 165 9.83 -7.38 -14.66
C VAL A 165 9.87 -8.75 -14.01
N HIS A 166 10.29 -8.80 -12.75
CA HIS A 166 10.28 -10.03 -11.94
C HIS A 166 9.29 -9.90 -10.81
N LYS A 167 8.61 -11.00 -10.45
CA LYS A 167 7.89 -11.06 -9.19
C LYS A 167 8.89 -10.96 -8.03
N ARG A 168 8.56 -10.13 -7.04
CA ARG A 168 9.37 -9.99 -5.83
C ARG A 168 9.29 -11.26 -5.00
N LEU A 169 10.46 -11.77 -4.65
CA LEU A 169 10.66 -12.84 -3.69
C LEU A 169 10.76 -12.26 -2.27
N TYR A 170 10.30 -13.02 -1.29
CA TYR A 170 10.26 -12.68 0.14
C TYR A 170 10.89 -13.78 0.99
#